data_AF-A0A949Y7B0-F1
#
_entry.id   AF-A0A949Y7B0-F1
#
_cell.length_a   1.000
_cell.length_b   1.000
_cell.length_c   1.000
_cell.angle_alpha   90.00
_cell.angle_beta   90.00
_cell.angle_gamma   90.00
#
_symmetry.space_group_name_H-M   'P 1'
#
loop_
_entity.id
_entity.type
_entity.pdbx_description
1 polymer ?
#
loop_
_entity_poly.entity_id
_entity_poly.type
_entity_poly.pdbx_seq_one_letter_code
_entity_poly.pdbx_strand_id
1 'polypeptide(L)'
;VLALFKLLRIDPDLLAIVEGESLFNDGTAVVAFTSIVAVLTAEGARFRVHDVLTDFVLLTAGGIAVGVVIGYLSRLVIRLIADQPLVVAVLTVVVAYGSYFIADDLGVSGIMAVIFAAIVIAGSTSLARLPPGERDAIGNFWAVVAFLANTVLFLLIGASIHIRDIVAEWPDAAWGVVAVLVGRLLTVRGLAPLSALLGRPLSRQWQDAITLAGMRGALSMALVLSLPDDFPSKSLLVSMVFSVVLFTVVVQGSLLEPLLRAMGLTTAAPKVDSRSDLSLDKA
;
A
#
# COMPACT_ATOMS: atom_id res chain seq x y z
N VAL A 1 3.26 -9.34 0.53
CA VAL A 1 3.15 -9.66 -0.91
C VAL A 1 4.48 -9.48 -1.63
N LEU A 2 5.01 -8.26 -1.73
CA LEU A 2 6.18 -7.96 -2.57
C LEU A 2 7.44 -8.77 -2.20
N ALA A 3 7.72 -8.93 -0.91
CA ALA A 3 8.82 -9.78 -0.44
C ALA A 3 8.66 -11.24 -0.89
N LEU A 4 7.44 -11.78 -0.84
CA LEU A 4 7.13 -13.14 -1.31
C LEU A 4 7.28 -13.25 -2.83
N PHE A 5 6.82 -12.26 -3.60
CA PHE A 5 6.98 -12.26 -5.07
C PHE A 5 8.46 -12.25 -5.46
N LYS A 6 9.28 -11.44 -4.79
CA LYS A 6 10.74 -11.40 -4.98
C LYS A 6 11.37 -12.76 -4.62
N LEU A 7 10.95 -13.37 -3.51
CA LEU A 7 11.42 -14.69 -3.07
C LEU A 7 11.06 -15.80 -4.07
N LEU A 8 9.84 -15.78 -4.59
CA LEU A 8 9.32 -16.77 -5.55
C LEU A 8 9.81 -16.56 -6.99
N ARG A 9 10.59 -15.50 -7.24
CA ARG A 9 11.08 -15.10 -8.57
C ARG A 9 9.95 -15.02 -9.59
N ILE A 10 8.87 -14.33 -9.19
CA ILE A 10 7.77 -13.97 -10.08
C ILE A 10 8.31 -13.06 -11.19
N ASP A 11 7.65 -13.11 -12.35
CA ASP A 11 7.94 -12.24 -13.50
C ASP A 11 8.11 -10.75 -13.07
N PRO A 12 9.21 -10.08 -13.50
CA PRO A 12 9.49 -8.70 -13.12
C PRO A 12 8.41 -7.70 -13.51
N ASP A 13 7.71 -7.90 -14.63
CA ASP A 13 6.65 -7.01 -15.08
C ASP A 13 5.40 -7.17 -14.20
N LEU A 14 5.06 -8.40 -13.81
CA LEU A 14 3.98 -8.65 -12.86
C LEU A 14 4.30 -8.07 -11.47
N LEU A 15 5.55 -8.22 -11.01
CA LEU A 15 6.01 -7.59 -9.77
C LEU A 15 5.88 -6.07 -9.84
N ALA A 16 6.32 -5.44 -10.94
CA ALA A 16 6.24 -3.99 -11.13
C ALA A 16 4.79 -3.49 -11.16
N ILE A 17 3.86 -4.24 -11.75
CA ILE A 17 2.42 -3.92 -11.74
C ILE A 17 1.88 -3.92 -10.30
N VAL A 18 2.14 -4.98 -9.53
CA VAL A 18 1.63 -5.09 -8.15
C VAL A 18 2.28 -4.06 -7.23
N GLU A 19 3.57 -3.77 -7.40
CA GLU A 19 4.29 -2.76 -6.62
C GLU A 19 3.77 -1.35 -6.91
N GLY A 20 3.58 -1.02 -8.20
CA GLY A 20 2.99 0.26 -8.61
C GLY A 20 1.56 0.42 -8.11
N GLU A 21 0.72 -0.61 -8.30
CA GLU A 21 -0.67 -0.59 -7.82
C GLU A 21 -0.72 -0.39 -6.30
N SER A 22 0.08 -1.12 -5.52
CA SER A 22 0.11 -1.00 -4.06
C SER A 22 0.52 0.40 -3.60
N LEU A 23 1.54 1.00 -4.25
CA LEU A 23 2.02 2.34 -3.91
C LEU A 23 0.93 3.41 -4.13
N PHE A 24 0.28 3.39 -5.30
CA PHE A 24 -0.77 4.37 -5.62
C PHE A 24 -2.09 4.10 -4.89
N ASN A 25 -2.43 2.83 -4.63
CA ASN A 25 -3.65 2.46 -3.90
C ASN A 25 -3.68 3.10 -2.51
N ASP A 26 -2.58 3.06 -1.77
CA ASP A 26 -2.53 3.61 -0.41
C ASP A 26 -2.71 5.13 -0.41
N GLY A 27 -2.00 5.85 -1.28
CA GLY A 27 -2.16 7.30 -1.44
C GLY A 27 -3.57 7.71 -1.86
N THR A 28 -4.12 7.04 -2.88
CA THR A 28 -5.46 7.34 -3.40
C THR A 28 -6.57 6.97 -2.42
N ALA A 29 -6.43 5.87 -1.67
CA ALA A 29 -7.40 5.47 -0.66
C ALA A 29 -7.51 6.50 0.46
N VAL A 30 -6.40 7.08 0.91
CA VAL A 30 -6.43 8.13 1.95
C VAL A 30 -7.11 9.39 1.43
N VAL A 31 -6.81 9.82 0.20
CA VAL A 31 -7.47 11.00 -0.39
C VAL A 31 -8.95 10.76 -0.59
N ALA A 32 -9.34 9.59 -1.12
CA ALA A 32 -10.75 9.23 -1.27
C ALA A 32 -11.47 9.20 0.08
N PHE A 33 -10.86 8.56 1.09
CA PHE A 33 -11.42 8.50 2.44
C PHE A 33 -11.62 9.89 3.05
N THR A 34 -10.58 10.74 3.03
CA THR A 34 -10.64 12.09 3.58
C THR A 34 -11.66 12.96 2.86
N SER A 35 -11.75 12.86 1.52
CA SER A 35 -12.76 13.58 0.72
C SER A 35 -14.18 13.13 1.07
N ILE A 36 -14.41 11.81 1.21
CA ILE A 36 -15.72 11.26 1.58
C ILE A 36 -16.10 11.73 3.00
N VAL A 37 -15.19 11.61 3.96
CA VAL A 37 -15.46 12.02 5.35
C VAL A 37 -15.75 13.52 5.43
N ALA A 38 -14.96 14.36 4.75
CA ALA A 38 -15.17 15.81 4.73
C ALA A 38 -16.57 16.18 4.20
N VAL A 39 -17.04 15.54 3.13
CA VAL A 39 -18.39 15.78 2.59
C VAL A 39 -19.48 15.26 3.52
N LEU A 40 -19.24 14.14 4.22
CA LEU A 40 -20.23 13.55 5.14
C LEU A 40 -20.35 14.32 6.46
N THR A 41 -19.29 14.96 6.93
CA THR A 41 -19.29 15.73 8.19
C THR A 41 -19.60 17.21 7.98
N ALA A 42 -19.68 17.69 6.74
CA ALA A 42 -20.05 19.07 6.44
C ALA A 42 -21.50 19.37 6.86
N GLU A 43 -21.68 20.34 7.77
CA GLU A 43 -22.99 20.74 8.27
C GLU A 43 -23.92 21.20 7.13
N GLY A 44 -25.12 20.63 7.06
CA GLY A 44 -26.16 21.03 6.10
C GLY A 44 -25.90 20.62 4.64
N ALA A 45 -24.79 19.93 4.35
CA ALA A 45 -24.49 19.45 3.00
C ALA A 45 -25.34 18.22 2.64
N ARG A 46 -25.88 18.20 1.41
CA ARG A 46 -26.41 16.97 0.81
C ARG A 46 -25.25 16.20 0.21
N PHE A 47 -25.17 14.90 0.46
CA PHE A 47 -24.16 14.07 -0.20
C PHE A 47 -24.32 14.13 -1.72
N ARG A 48 -23.30 14.66 -2.41
CA ARG A 48 -23.24 14.71 -3.87
C ARG A 48 -21.92 14.11 -4.32
N VAL A 49 -22.02 13.08 -5.15
CA VAL A 49 -20.85 12.38 -5.72
C VAL A 49 -19.90 13.34 -6.45
N HIS A 50 -20.46 14.37 -7.10
CA HIS A 50 -19.69 15.41 -7.77
C HIS A 50 -18.72 16.14 -6.82
N ASP A 51 -19.15 16.44 -5.61
CA ASP A 51 -18.37 17.25 -4.66
C ASP A 51 -17.20 16.41 -4.14
N VAL A 52 -17.45 15.15 -3.79
CA VAL A 52 -16.39 14.17 -3.45
C VAL A 52 -15.39 14.02 -4.59
N LEU A 53 -15.85 13.92 -5.84
CA LEU A 53 -14.98 13.75 -7.00
C LEU A 53 -14.13 15.01 -7.25
N THR A 54 -14.72 16.19 -7.07
CA THR A 54 -14.03 17.47 -7.22
C THR A 54 -12.93 17.61 -6.18
N ASP A 55 -13.26 17.36 -4.91
CA ASP A 55 -12.30 17.40 -3.80
C ASP A 55 -11.18 16.37 -4.03
N PHE A 56 -11.55 15.13 -4.39
CA PHE A 56 -10.57 14.09 -4.68
C PHE A 56 -9.57 14.51 -5.77
N VAL A 57 -10.05 15.09 -6.88
CA VAL A 57 -9.20 15.56 -7.99
C VAL A 57 -8.32 16.73 -7.55
N LEU A 58 -8.89 17.73 -6.87
CA LEU A 58 -8.14 18.92 -6.44
C LEU A 58 -7.07 18.58 -5.39
N LEU A 59 -7.44 17.82 -4.36
CA LEU A 59 -6.52 17.38 -3.31
C LEU A 59 -5.39 16.51 -3.87
N THR A 60 -5.73 15.61 -4.79
CA THR A 60 -4.75 14.74 -5.47
C THR A 60 -3.81 15.57 -6.35
N ALA A 61 -4.36 16.40 -7.26
CA ALA A 61 -3.56 17.19 -8.19
C ALA A 61 -2.66 18.20 -7.45
N GLY A 62 -3.18 18.85 -6.41
CA GLY A 62 -2.42 19.74 -5.54
C GLY A 62 -1.28 19.03 -4.82
N GLY A 63 -1.55 17.87 -4.21
CA GLY A 63 -0.53 17.05 -3.58
C GLY A 63 0.56 16.61 -4.55
N ILE A 64 0.17 16.15 -5.74
CA ILE A 64 1.11 15.82 -6.83
C ILE A 64 2.00 17.01 -7.18
N ALA A 65 1.41 18.19 -7.39
CA ALA A 65 2.15 19.40 -7.76
C ALA A 65 3.18 19.77 -6.68
N VAL A 66 2.78 19.80 -5.41
CA VAL A 66 3.67 20.08 -4.27
C VAL A 66 4.79 19.04 -4.20
N GLY A 67 4.44 17.76 -4.30
CA GLY A 67 5.42 16.66 -4.27
C GLY A 67 6.45 16.76 -5.39
N VAL A 68 6.02 17.07 -6.62
CA VAL A 68 6.93 17.24 -7.76
C VAL A 68 7.89 18.43 -7.54
N VAL A 69 7.38 19.56 -7.06
CA VAL A 69 8.21 20.75 -6.77
C VAL A 69 9.23 20.43 -5.69
N ILE A 70 8.80 19.86 -4.56
CA ILE A 70 9.71 19.53 -3.45
C ILE A 70 10.71 18.45 -3.87
N GLY A 71 10.29 17.42 -4.58
CA GLY A 71 11.18 16.38 -5.10
C GLY A 71 12.24 16.95 -6.04
N TYR A 72 11.87 17.90 -6.91
CA TYR A 72 12.81 18.57 -7.80
C TYR A 72 13.82 19.42 -7.03
N LEU A 73 13.37 20.24 -6.07
CA LEU A 73 14.25 21.04 -5.22
C LEU A 73 15.22 20.15 -4.43
N SER A 74 14.71 19.07 -3.86
CA SER A 74 15.50 18.08 -3.11
C SER A 74 16.56 17.42 -3.98
N ARG A 75 16.24 17.12 -5.23
CA ARG A 75 17.21 16.62 -6.21
C ARG A 75 18.39 17.59 -6.40
N LEU A 76 18.13 18.90 -6.45
CA LEU A 76 19.20 19.90 -6.57
C LEU A 76 20.09 19.89 -5.34
N VAL A 77 19.49 19.82 -4.14
CA VAL A 77 20.24 19.72 -2.88
C VAL A 77 21.08 18.44 -2.85
N ILE A 78 20.50 17.27 -3.16
CA ILE A 78 21.22 15.98 -3.17
C ILE A 78 22.47 16.04 -4.05
N ARG A 79 22.42 16.73 -5.19
CA ARG A 79 23.60 16.88 -6.07
C ARG A 79 24.75 17.65 -5.43
N LEU A 80 24.46 18.55 -4.49
CA LEU A 80 25.45 19.37 -3.78
C LEU A 80 26.07 18.64 -2.58
N ILE A 81 25.36 17.66 -2.01
CA ILE A 81 25.77 16.92 -0.80
C ILE A 81 25.98 15.42 -1.07
N ALA A 82 26.18 15.04 -2.33
CA ALA A 82 26.26 13.64 -2.75
C ALA A 82 27.46 12.88 -2.17
N ASP A 83 28.46 13.61 -1.66
CA ASP A 83 29.64 13.11 -0.95
C ASP A 83 29.38 12.84 0.55
N GLN A 84 28.19 13.18 1.06
CA GLN A 84 27.80 13.08 2.47
C GLN A 84 26.54 12.21 2.64
N PRO A 85 26.68 10.88 2.68
CA PRO A 85 25.55 9.95 2.54
C PRO A 85 24.58 10.00 3.70
N LEU A 86 25.11 10.22 4.92
CA LEU A 86 24.31 10.43 6.12
C LEU A 86 23.40 11.66 5.98
N VAL A 87 23.93 12.75 5.42
CA VAL A 87 23.15 13.99 5.20
C VAL A 87 22.07 13.76 4.15
N VAL A 88 22.36 12.98 3.10
CA VAL A 88 21.34 12.57 2.13
C VAL A 88 20.24 11.73 2.79
N ALA A 89 20.60 10.78 3.67
CA ALA A 89 19.63 9.97 4.41
C ALA A 89 18.71 10.86 5.27
N VAL A 90 19.27 11.79 6.05
CA VAL A 90 18.50 12.75 6.84
C VAL A 90 17.61 13.63 5.95
N LEU A 91 18.13 14.08 4.80
CA LEU A 91 17.34 14.85 3.84
C LEU A 91 16.13 14.05 3.35
N THR A 92 16.24 12.74 3.10
CA THR A 92 15.05 11.95 2.71
C THR A 92 13.95 11.97 3.77
N VAL A 93 14.30 12.00 5.07
CA VAL A 93 13.34 12.14 6.16
C VAL A 93 12.72 13.53 6.18
N VAL A 94 13.55 14.57 6.04
CA VAL A 94 13.10 15.97 5.94
C VAL A 94 12.15 16.16 4.76
N VAL A 95 12.43 15.54 3.62
CA VAL A 95 11.54 15.58 2.45
C VAL A 95 10.24 14.86 2.72
N ALA A 96 10.28 13.67 3.32
CA ALA A 96 9.07 12.89 3.61
C ALA A 96 8.11 13.67 4.52
N TYR A 97 8.57 14.19 5.65
CA TYR A 97 7.70 14.95 6.56
C TYR A 97 7.45 16.39 6.07
N GLY A 98 8.47 17.06 5.52
CA GLY A 98 8.35 18.43 5.04
C GLY A 98 7.37 18.56 3.87
N SER A 99 7.38 17.61 2.93
CA SER A 99 6.39 17.61 1.84
C SER A 99 4.97 17.33 2.34
N TYR A 100 4.80 16.47 3.34
CA TYR A 100 3.51 16.24 3.98
C TYR A 100 2.97 17.52 4.61
N PHE A 101 3.73 18.15 5.52
CA PHE A 101 3.26 19.34 6.25
C PHE A 101 3.03 20.54 5.33
N ILE A 102 3.91 20.79 4.35
CA ILE A 102 3.71 21.89 3.39
C ILE A 102 2.42 21.68 2.59
N ALA A 103 2.14 20.45 2.15
CA ALA A 103 0.92 20.15 1.43
C ALA A 103 -0.33 20.26 2.33
N ASP A 104 -0.24 19.82 3.59
CA ASP A 104 -1.32 19.92 4.57
C ASP A 104 -1.67 21.39 4.88
N ASP A 105 -0.67 22.25 5.08
CA ASP A 105 -0.84 23.70 5.26
C ASP A 105 -1.48 24.38 4.04
N LEU A 106 -1.23 23.85 2.84
CA LEU A 106 -1.85 24.30 1.59
C LEU A 106 -3.25 23.69 1.36
N GLY A 107 -3.72 22.84 2.27
CA GLY A 107 -5.02 22.17 2.18
C GLY A 107 -5.11 21.15 1.05
N VAL A 108 -3.98 20.53 0.65
CA VAL A 108 -3.93 19.49 -0.39
C VAL A 108 -3.39 18.18 0.18
N SER A 109 -3.39 17.09 -0.61
CA SER A 109 -3.00 15.78 -0.08
C SER A 109 -1.51 15.71 0.28
N GLY A 110 -1.22 15.72 1.58
CA GLY A 110 0.12 15.49 2.12
C GLY A 110 0.73 14.17 1.67
N ILE A 111 -0.03 13.08 1.69
CA ILE A 111 0.46 11.75 1.31
C ILE A 111 0.82 11.70 -0.18
N MET A 112 0.01 12.29 -1.06
CA MET A 112 0.35 12.36 -2.49
C MET A 112 1.60 13.23 -2.71
N ALA A 113 1.79 14.29 -1.92
CA ALA A 113 3.01 15.07 -1.97
C ALA A 113 4.25 14.26 -1.59
N VAL A 114 4.19 13.45 -0.52
CA VAL A 114 5.29 12.55 -0.13
C VAL A 114 5.60 11.55 -1.24
N ILE A 115 4.58 10.86 -1.77
CA ILE A 115 4.75 9.83 -2.80
C ILE A 115 5.41 10.43 -4.04
N PHE A 116 4.93 11.57 -4.54
CA PHE A 116 5.47 12.17 -5.75
C PHE A 116 6.83 12.81 -5.53
N ALA A 117 7.12 13.38 -4.35
CA ALA A 117 8.46 13.82 -3.99
C ALA A 117 9.45 12.64 -4.00
N ALA A 118 9.06 11.51 -3.42
CA ALA A 118 9.86 10.29 -3.40
C ALA A 118 10.08 9.72 -4.82
N ILE A 119 9.04 9.65 -5.65
CA ILE A 119 9.15 9.20 -7.05
C ILE A 119 10.11 10.10 -7.84
N VAL A 120 10.02 11.42 -7.70
CA VAL A 120 10.90 12.36 -8.40
C VAL A 120 12.35 12.20 -7.95
N ILE A 121 12.60 11.98 -6.65
CA ILE A 121 13.94 11.74 -6.12
C ILE A 121 14.48 10.37 -6.59
N ALA A 122 13.68 9.31 -6.49
CA ALA A 122 14.03 7.94 -6.87
C ALA A 122 14.28 7.77 -8.37
N GLY A 123 13.46 8.40 -9.22
CA GLY A 123 13.63 8.43 -10.67
C GLY A 123 14.80 9.31 -11.15
N SER A 124 15.46 10.01 -10.23
CA SER A 124 16.56 10.90 -10.57
C SER A 124 17.92 10.18 -10.57
N THR A 125 18.78 10.59 -11.50
CA THR A 125 20.23 10.25 -11.47
C THR A 125 20.96 10.82 -10.27
N SER A 126 20.32 11.60 -9.40
CA SER A 126 20.97 12.30 -8.29
C SER A 126 21.22 11.36 -7.12
N LEU A 127 20.25 10.47 -6.82
CA LEU A 127 20.57 9.33 -5.96
C LEU A 127 21.61 8.44 -6.64
N ALA A 128 21.54 8.20 -7.97
CA ALA A 128 22.48 7.34 -8.74
C ALA A 128 23.98 7.66 -8.55
N ARG A 129 24.31 8.85 -8.04
CA ARG A 129 25.69 9.28 -7.75
C ARG A 129 26.25 8.71 -6.44
N LEU A 130 25.38 8.30 -5.52
CA LEU A 130 25.81 7.65 -4.29
C LEU A 130 26.44 6.29 -4.59
N PRO A 131 27.57 5.95 -3.94
CA PRO A 131 28.08 4.60 -3.85
C PRO A 131 26.95 3.56 -3.60
N PRO A 132 26.98 2.39 -4.26
CA PRO A 132 25.91 1.40 -4.15
C PRO A 132 25.56 1.02 -2.72
N GLY A 133 26.57 0.77 -1.88
CA GLY A 133 26.36 0.38 -0.48
C GLY A 133 25.65 1.44 0.37
N GLU A 134 25.83 2.72 0.05
CA GLU A 134 25.20 3.82 0.79
C GLU A 134 23.75 4.04 0.34
N ARG A 135 23.48 3.89 -0.96
CA ARG A 135 22.10 3.87 -1.48
C ARG A 135 21.32 2.72 -0.84
N ASP A 136 21.93 1.54 -0.76
CA ASP A 136 21.33 0.37 -0.13
C ASP A 136 21.09 0.62 1.36
N ALA A 137 22.00 1.31 2.06
CA ALA A 137 21.81 1.70 3.45
C ALA A 137 20.59 2.62 3.64
N ILE A 138 20.37 3.60 2.75
CA ILE A 138 19.16 4.46 2.78
C ILE A 138 17.90 3.63 2.54
N GLY A 139 17.93 2.74 1.55
CA GLY A 139 16.81 1.83 1.27
C GLY A 139 16.47 0.92 2.46
N ASN A 140 17.50 0.35 3.09
CA ASN A 140 17.36 -0.50 4.27
C ASN A 140 16.84 0.28 5.48
N PHE A 141 17.28 1.52 5.67
CA PHE A 141 16.74 2.40 6.71
C PHE A 141 15.22 2.55 6.55
N TRP A 142 14.74 2.92 5.36
CA TRP A 142 13.30 3.05 5.10
C TRP A 142 12.55 1.73 5.20
N ALA A 143 13.18 0.60 4.80
CA ALA A 143 12.59 -0.72 4.97
C ALA A 143 12.38 -1.07 6.46
N VAL A 144 13.35 -0.76 7.32
CA VAL A 144 13.23 -0.96 8.78
C VAL A 144 12.17 -0.04 9.37
N VAL A 145 12.17 1.25 9.00
CA VAL A 145 11.16 2.21 9.47
C VAL A 145 9.75 1.78 9.06
N ALA A 146 9.57 1.38 7.80
CA ALA A 146 8.28 0.88 7.30
C ALA A 146 7.86 -0.41 8.00
N PHE A 147 8.80 -1.32 8.27
CA PHE A 147 8.52 -2.54 9.04
C PHE A 147 8.05 -2.20 10.46
N LEU A 148 8.80 -1.35 11.18
CA LEU A 148 8.45 -0.92 12.54
C LEU A 148 7.09 -0.21 12.58
N ALA A 149 6.84 0.73 11.67
CA ALA A 149 5.56 1.44 11.59
C ALA A 149 4.40 0.47 11.38
N ASN A 150 4.54 -0.48 10.45
CA ASN A 150 3.53 -1.51 10.22
C ASN A 150 3.34 -2.41 11.45
N THR A 151 4.41 -2.83 12.12
CA THR A 151 4.32 -3.65 13.35
C THR A 151 3.58 -2.89 14.45
N VAL A 152 3.92 -1.63 14.69
CA VAL A 152 3.22 -0.80 15.69
C VAL A 152 1.75 -0.65 15.32
N LEU A 153 1.43 -0.36 14.05
CA LEU A 153 0.04 -0.29 13.61
C LEU A 153 -0.70 -1.60 13.87
N PHE A 154 -0.16 -2.75 13.47
CA PHE A 154 -0.81 -4.05 13.71
C PHE A 154 -1.01 -4.34 15.21
N LEU A 155 -0.05 -3.96 16.06
CA LEU A 155 -0.19 -4.09 17.52
C LEU A 155 -1.29 -3.19 18.08
N LEU A 156 -1.33 -1.91 17.66
CA LEU A 156 -2.37 -0.96 18.07
C LEU A 156 -3.76 -1.41 17.61
N ILE A 157 -3.85 -1.90 16.37
CA ILE A 157 -5.08 -2.48 15.81
C ILE A 157 -5.53 -3.64 16.68
N GLY A 158 -4.67 -4.63 16.91
CA GLY A 158 -4.99 -5.79 17.74
C GLY A 158 -5.39 -5.42 19.18
N ALA A 159 -4.78 -4.37 19.75
CA ALA A 159 -5.10 -3.88 21.08
C ALA A 159 -6.42 -3.10 21.16
N SER A 160 -6.85 -2.46 20.06
CA SER A 160 -8.05 -1.61 20.03
C SER A 160 -9.35 -2.40 19.83
N ILE A 161 -9.26 -3.70 19.59
CA ILE A 161 -10.39 -4.51 19.13
C ILE A 161 -11.00 -5.32 20.26
N HIS A 162 -12.32 -5.23 20.37
CA HIS A 162 -13.10 -6.06 21.27
C HIS A 162 -13.65 -7.26 20.49
N ILE A 163 -13.16 -8.45 20.83
CA ILE A 163 -13.61 -9.71 20.18
C ILE A 163 -15.13 -9.91 20.26
N ARG A 164 -15.78 -9.35 21.29
CA ARG A 164 -17.23 -9.43 21.48
C ARG A 164 -17.99 -8.74 20.36
N ASP A 165 -17.50 -7.59 19.88
CA ASP A 165 -18.16 -6.82 18.83
C ASP A 165 -18.07 -7.55 17.49
N ILE A 166 -16.94 -8.20 17.21
CA ILE A 166 -16.76 -9.05 16.02
C ILE A 166 -17.72 -10.24 16.02
N VAL A 167 -17.89 -10.90 17.17
CA VAL A 167 -18.80 -12.04 17.28
C VAL A 167 -20.25 -11.58 17.18
N ALA A 168 -20.60 -10.40 17.69
CA ALA A 168 -21.95 -9.85 17.58
C ALA A 168 -22.29 -9.48 16.13
N GLU A 169 -21.33 -8.91 15.40
CA GLU A 169 -21.50 -8.37 14.04
C GLU A 169 -20.94 -9.28 12.95
N TRP A 170 -20.74 -10.58 13.26
CA TRP A 170 -20.11 -11.53 12.35
C TRP A 170 -20.77 -11.64 10.95
N PRO A 171 -22.10 -11.49 10.77
CA PRO A 171 -22.70 -11.55 9.44
C PRO A 171 -22.28 -10.36 8.57
N ASP A 172 -22.24 -9.15 9.15
CA ASP A 172 -21.84 -7.93 8.45
C ASP A 172 -20.34 -7.95 8.12
N ALA A 173 -19.52 -8.43 9.07
CA ALA A 173 -18.11 -8.69 8.84
C ALA A 173 -17.87 -9.66 7.67
N ALA A 174 -18.64 -10.76 7.60
CA ALA A 174 -18.56 -11.71 6.49
C ALA A 174 -18.95 -11.07 5.15
N TRP A 175 -20.01 -10.25 5.13
CA TRP A 175 -20.38 -9.48 3.95
C TRP A 175 -19.30 -8.48 3.53
N GLY A 176 -18.62 -7.84 4.48
CA GLY A 176 -17.47 -6.98 4.21
C GLY A 176 -16.34 -7.73 3.49
N VAL A 177 -15.99 -8.92 3.97
CA VAL A 177 -14.99 -9.79 3.31
C VAL A 177 -15.42 -10.13 1.89
N VAL A 178 -16.65 -10.61 1.71
CA VAL A 178 -17.18 -10.96 0.38
C VAL A 178 -17.17 -9.74 -0.55
N ALA A 179 -17.65 -8.58 -0.08
CA ALA A 179 -17.69 -7.35 -0.86
C ALA A 179 -16.30 -6.92 -1.32
N VAL A 180 -15.27 -7.02 -0.47
CA VAL A 180 -13.90 -6.65 -0.83
C VAL A 180 -13.30 -7.63 -1.83
N LEU A 181 -13.51 -8.95 -1.65
CA LEU A 181 -12.99 -9.96 -2.57
C LEU A 181 -13.67 -9.88 -3.95
N VAL A 182 -15.00 -9.77 -3.98
CA VAL A 182 -15.78 -9.61 -5.20
C VAL A 182 -15.45 -8.27 -5.86
N GLY A 183 -15.40 -7.19 -5.09
CA GLY A 183 -15.01 -5.87 -5.60
C GLY A 183 -13.63 -5.90 -6.27
N ARG A 184 -12.65 -6.55 -5.65
CA ARG A 184 -11.31 -6.73 -6.22
C ARG A 184 -11.33 -7.55 -7.50
N LEU A 185 -12.07 -8.66 -7.52
CA LEU A 185 -12.22 -9.48 -8.72
C LEU A 185 -12.84 -8.67 -9.86
N LEU A 186 -13.93 -7.95 -9.58
CA LEU A 186 -14.65 -7.14 -10.56
C LEU A 186 -13.78 -5.99 -11.09
N THR A 187 -13.00 -5.31 -10.24
CA THR A 187 -12.13 -4.21 -10.70
C THR A 187 -10.99 -4.75 -11.57
N VAL A 188 -10.30 -5.82 -11.16
CA VAL A 188 -9.20 -6.38 -11.94
C VAL A 188 -9.69 -6.95 -13.27
N ARG A 189 -10.78 -7.73 -13.26
CA ARG A 189 -11.35 -8.31 -14.49
C ARG A 189 -12.01 -7.26 -15.38
N GLY A 190 -12.65 -6.25 -14.79
CA GLY A 190 -13.30 -5.16 -15.51
C GLY A 190 -12.32 -4.21 -16.18
N LEU A 191 -11.14 -4.00 -15.59
CA LEU A 191 -10.08 -3.13 -16.14
C LEU A 191 -9.10 -3.88 -17.07
N ALA A 192 -9.07 -5.21 -17.05
CA ALA A 192 -8.20 -5.99 -17.94
C ALA A 192 -8.39 -5.69 -19.45
N PRO A 193 -9.63 -5.50 -19.98
CA PRO A 193 -9.83 -5.09 -21.37
C PRO A 193 -9.21 -3.72 -21.69
N LEU A 194 -9.24 -2.78 -20.74
CA LEU A 194 -8.62 -1.46 -20.91
C LEU A 194 -7.10 -1.60 -21.00
N SER A 195 -6.49 -2.46 -20.18
CA SER A 195 -5.05 -2.77 -20.28
C SER A 195 -4.68 -3.35 -21.64
N ALA A 196 -5.54 -4.22 -22.20
CA ALA A 196 -5.35 -4.76 -23.55
C ALA A 196 -5.45 -3.67 -24.63
N LEU A 197 -6.38 -2.72 -24.51
CA LEU A 197 -6.51 -1.58 -25.42
C LEU A 197 -5.25 -0.68 -25.41
N LEU A 198 -4.62 -0.54 -24.24
CA LEU A 198 -3.36 0.19 -24.05
C LEU A 198 -2.11 -0.60 -24.50
N GLY A 199 -2.29 -1.76 -25.14
CA GLY A 199 -1.20 -2.58 -25.70
C GLY A 199 -0.50 -3.48 -24.68
N ARG A 200 -1.05 -3.64 -23.46
CA ARG A 200 -0.50 -4.50 -22.40
C ARG A 200 -1.54 -5.52 -21.93
N PRO A 201 -1.89 -6.53 -22.74
CA PRO A 201 -2.89 -7.51 -22.36
C PRO A 201 -2.43 -8.34 -21.17
N LEU A 202 -3.26 -8.43 -20.13
CA LEU A 202 -2.98 -9.24 -18.94
C LEU A 202 -3.51 -10.66 -19.15
N SER A 203 -2.65 -11.66 -18.99
CA SER A 203 -3.07 -13.06 -19.00
C SER A 203 -4.06 -13.35 -17.86
N ARG A 204 -4.89 -14.39 -17.98
CA ARG A 204 -5.82 -14.77 -16.90
C ARG A 204 -5.09 -15.07 -15.59
N GLN A 205 -3.95 -15.75 -15.67
CA GLN A 205 -3.10 -16.07 -14.52
C GLN A 205 -2.57 -14.80 -13.84
N TRP A 206 -2.19 -13.77 -14.60
CA TRP A 206 -1.74 -12.50 -14.03
C TRP A 206 -2.90 -11.75 -13.37
N GLN A 207 -4.08 -11.73 -13.98
CA GLN A 207 -5.27 -11.15 -13.36
C GLN A 207 -5.61 -11.82 -12.03
N ASP A 208 -5.52 -13.15 -11.97
CA ASP A 208 -5.75 -13.90 -10.73
C ASP A 208 -4.67 -13.63 -9.69
N ALA A 209 -3.40 -13.58 -10.11
CA ALA A 209 -2.29 -13.23 -9.22
C ALA A 209 -2.44 -11.80 -8.64
N ILE A 210 -2.85 -10.83 -9.45
CA ILE A 210 -3.11 -9.44 -9.01
C ILE A 210 -4.32 -9.38 -8.06
N THR A 211 -5.35 -10.17 -8.33
CA THR A 211 -6.53 -10.27 -7.46
C THR A 211 -6.14 -10.84 -6.09
N LEU A 212 -5.37 -11.94 -6.11
CA LEU A 212 -4.91 -12.63 -4.90
C LEU A 212 -3.84 -11.85 -4.13
N ALA A 213 -3.03 -11.05 -4.82
CA ALA A 213 -2.07 -10.14 -4.21
C ALA A 213 -2.71 -8.93 -3.50
N GLY A 214 -3.98 -8.64 -3.76
CA GLY A 214 -4.70 -7.47 -3.23
C GLY A 214 -5.11 -7.59 -1.76
N MET A 215 -4.16 -7.91 -0.88
CA MET A 215 -4.41 -8.03 0.56
C MET A 215 -4.64 -6.64 1.19
N ARG A 216 -5.56 -6.53 2.15
CA ARG A 216 -5.81 -5.28 2.86
C ARG A 216 -4.89 -5.17 4.07
N GLY A 217 -4.31 -3.99 4.25
CA GLY A 217 -3.27 -3.75 5.24
C GLY A 217 -3.73 -2.90 6.42
N ALA A 218 -2.75 -2.53 7.25
CA ALA A 218 -2.96 -1.69 8.43
C ALA A 218 -3.53 -0.30 8.11
N LEU A 219 -3.29 0.23 6.90
CA LEU A 219 -3.79 1.54 6.48
C LEU A 219 -5.33 1.63 6.52
N SER A 220 -6.03 0.62 6.01
CA SER A 220 -7.51 0.58 6.04
C SER A 220 -8.03 0.73 7.47
N MET A 221 -7.35 0.09 8.42
CA MET A 221 -7.72 0.14 9.82
C MET A 221 -7.35 1.47 10.48
N ALA A 222 -6.19 2.04 10.16
CA ALA A 222 -5.82 3.38 10.63
C ALA A 222 -6.85 4.43 10.20
N LEU A 223 -7.35 4.34 8.96
CA LEU A 223 -8.38 5.24 8.44
C LEU A 223 -9.73 5.08 9.16
N VAL A 224 -10.21 3.86 9.36
CA VAL A 224 -11.50 3.69 10.07
C VAL A 224 -11.41 4.11 11.54
N LEU A 225 -10.26 3.92 12.17
CA LEU A 225 -10.01 4.36 13.55
C LEU A 225 -9.90 5.89 13.68
N SER A 226 -9.49 6.59 12.61
CA SER A 226 -9.39 8.05 12.59
C SER A 226 -10.74 8.76 12.42
N LEU A 227 -11.83 8.02 12.20
CA LEU A 227 -13.18 8.59 12.23
C LEU A 227 -13.47 9.23 13.60
N PRO A 228 -14.26 10.31 13.66
CA PRO A 228 -14.74 10.88 14.93
C PRO A 228 -15.47 9.83 15.78
N ASP A 229 -15.38 9.93 17.11
CA ASP A 229 -16.00 8.93 18.02
C ASP A 229 -17.53 8.94 17.97
N ASP A 230 -18.12 10.08 17.60
CA ASP A 230 -19.55 10.26 17.36
C ASP A 230 -19.99 9.86 15.93
N PHE A 231 -19.07 9.36 15.10
CA PHE A 231 -19.39 8.95 13.74
C PHE A 231 -20.39 7.78 13.74
N PRO A 232 -21.52 7.88 12.99
CA PRO A 232 -22.54 6.85 12.98
C PRO A 232 -21.98 5.48 12.62
N SER A 233 -22.29 4.47 13.44
CA SER A 233 -21.88 3.08 13.20
C SER A 233 -20.36 2.87 13.08
N LYS A 234 -19.55 3.72 13.73
CA LYS A 234 -18.07 3.55 13.77
C LYS A 234 -17.67 2.15 14.24
N SER A 235 -18.30 1.62 15.30
CA SER A 235 -18.00 0.27 15.81
C SER A 235 -18.18 -0.81 14.75
N LEU A 236 -19.27 -0.74 13.99
CA LEU A 236 -19.57 -1.65 12.89
C LEU A 236 -18.54 -1.54 11.76
N LEU A 237 -18.18 -0.33 11.34
CA LEU A 237 -17.16 -0.12 10.33
C LEU A 237 -15.80 -0.66 10.77
N VAL A 238 -15.42 -0.43 12.04
CA VAL A 238 -14.20 -0.97 12.64
C VAL A 238 -14.19 -2.50 12.61
N SER A 239 -15.30 -3.13 13.02
CA SER A 239 -15.47 -4.58 13.02
C SER A 239 -15.38 -5.20 11.61
N MET A 240 -16.03 -4.57 10.63
CA MET A 240 -15.98 -4.98 9.22
C MET A 240 -14.56 -4.84 8.64
N VAL A 241 -13.93 -3.68 8.79
CA VAL A 241 -12.59 -3.42 8.27
C VAL A 241 -11.56 -4.35 8.92
N PHE A 242 -11.65 -4.57 10.22
CA PHE A 242 -10.77 -5.52 10.89
C PHE A 242 -10.95 -6.93 10.34
N SER A 243 -12.18 -7.41 10.21
CA SER A 243 -12.45 -8.75 9.71
C SER A 243 -11.92 -8.95 8.28
N VAL A 244 -12.04 -7.93 7.43
CA VAL A 244 -11.41 -7.89 6.11
C VAL A 244 -9.89 -7.96 6.21
N VAL A 245 -9.25 -7.11 7.03
CA VAL A 245 -7.78 -7.10 7.18
C VAL A 245 -7.29 -8.45 7.71
N LEU A 246 -7.91 -8.98 8.76
CA LEU A 246 -7.56 -10.27 9.35
C LEU A 246 -7.70 -11.41 8.33
N PHE A 247 -8.84 -11.47 7.64
CA PHE A 247 -9.07 -12.49 6.60
C PHE A 247 -8.04 -12.39 5.48
N THR A 248 -7.79 -11.19 4.97
CA THR A 248 -6.87 -11.02 3.83
C THR A 248 -5.40 -11.24 4.21
N VAL A 249 -4.98 -10.90 5.42
CA VAL A 249 -3.61 -11.17 5.89
C VAL A 249 -3.41 -12.66 6.21
N VAL A 250 -4.36 -13.29 6.91
CA VAL A 250 -4.20 -14.67 7.38
C VAL A 250 -4.56 -15.67 6.28
N VAL A 251 -5.78 -15.60 5.75
CA VAL A 251 -6.30 -16.60 4.81
C VAL A 251 -5.73 -16.36 3.42
N GLN A 252 -5.94 -15.16 2.86
CA GLN A 252 -5.44 -14.83 1.52
C GLN A 252 -3.91 -14.78 1.47
N GLY A 253 -3.24 -14.28 2.52
CA GLY A 253 -1.78 -14.33 2.63
C GLY A 253 -1.20 -15.74 2.66
N SER A 254 -1.82 -16.67 3.38
CA SER A 254 -1.38 -18.09 3.41
C SER A 254 -1.65 -18.82 2.09
N LEU A 255 -2.72 -18.44 1.38
CA LEU A 255 -3.09 -19.02 0.08
C LEU A 255 -2.28 -18.46 -1.09
N LEU A 256 -1.62 -17.31 -0.92
CA LEU A 256 -0.90 -16.63 -1.99
C LEU A 256 0.21 -17.50 -2.61
N GLU A 257 1.14 -18.00 -1.79
CA GLU A 257 2.23 -18.85 -2.27
C GLU A 257 1.77 -20.14 -2.98
N PRO A 258 0.91 -21.00 -2.38
CA PRO A 258 0.51 -22.25 -3.02
C PRO A 258 -0.25 -22.01 -4.33
N LEU A 259 -1.10 -20.98 -4.40
CA LEU A 259 -1.83 -20.67 -5.63
C LEU A 259 -0.92 -20.12 -6.73
N LEU A 260 0.04 -19.26 -6.40
CA LEU A 260 1.03 -18.78 -7.39
C LEU A 260 1.86 -19.94 -7.97
N ARG A 261 2.24 -20.92 -7.13
CA ARG A 261 2.92 -22.14 -7.57
C ARG A 261 2.02 -23.00 -8.46
N ALA A 262 0.76 -23.22 -8.06
CA ALA A 262 -0.22 -23.98 -8.85
C ALA A 262 -0.51 -23.35 -10.22
N MET A 263 -0.40 -22.02 -10.32
CA MET A 263 -0.52 -21.28 -11.58
C MET A 263 0.72 -21.35 -12.47
N GLY A 264 1.83 -21.92 -12.00
CA GLY A 264 3.08 -21.98 -12.73
C GLY A 264 3.78 -20.62 -12.88
N LEU A 265 3.46 -19.65 -12.00
CA LEU A 265 4.03 -18.29 -12.06
C LEU A 265 5.36 -18.16 -11.32
N THR A 266 5.80 -19.23 -10.63
CA THR A 266 7.03 -19.25 -9.83
C THR A 266 8.14 -19.99 -10.57
N THR A 267 9.35 -19.42 -10.60
CA THR A 267 10.55 -20.12 -11.10
C THR A 267 11.45 -20.64 -9.96
N ALA A 268 11.09 -20.38 -8.70
CA ALA A 268 11.78 -20.95 -7.55
C ALA A 268 11.55 -22.48 -7.47
N ALA A 269 12.63 -23.25 -7.33
CA ALA A 269 12.55 -24.70 -7.15
C ALA A 269 11.71 -25.06 -5.91
N PRO A 270 10.96 -26.18 -5.93
CA PRO A 270 10.17 -26.60 -4.78
C PRO A 270 11.09 -26.77 -3.56
N LYS A 271 10.59 -26.33 -2.40
CA LYS A 271 11.25 -26.48 -1.10
C LYS A 271 11.39 -27.99 -0.85
N VAL A 272 12.56 -28.57 -1.12
CA VAL A 272 12.86 -29.95 -0.75
C VAL A 272 12.80 -30.01 0.77
N ASP A 273 11.88 -30.82 1.30
CA ASP A 273 11.73 -31.03 2.74
C ASP A 273 12.99 -31.74 3.24
N SER A 274 13.92 -30.99 3.83
CA SER A 274 15.23 -31.48 4.30
C SER A 274 15.12 -32.36 5.56
N ARG A 275 14.02 -33.10 5.70
CA ARG A 275 13.77 -34.09 6.76
C ARG A 275 13.99 -35.53 6.29
N SER A 276 14.17 -35.81 5.01
CA SER A 276 14.42 -37.16 4.50
C SER A 276 15.89 -37.61 4.54
N ASP A 277 16.84 -36.69 4.69
CA ASP A 277 18.27 -37.01 4.48
C ASP A 277 19.02 -37.36 5.78
N LEU A 278 18.32 -37.39 6.92
CA LEU A 278 18.90 -37.74 8.23
C LEU A 278 18.76 -39.23 8.60
N SER A 279 18.22 -40.09 7.72
CA SER A 279 18.00 -41.51 8.02
C SER A 279 18.86 -42.51 7.23
N LEU A 280 19.86 -42.08 6.47
CA LEU A 280 20.64 -42.99 5.60
C LEU A 280 22.16 -43.02 5.86
N ASP A 281 22.61 -42.67 7.07
CA ASP A 281 24.04 -42.77 7.41
C ASP A 281 24.32 -43.54 8.72
N LYS A 282 23.58 -44.63 8.93
CA LYS A 282 23.92 -45.67 9.91
C LYS A 282 23.63 -47.06 9.33
N ALA A 283 24.58 -47.60 8.58
CA ALA A 283 24.83 -49.04 8.42
C ALA A 283 26.28 -49.26 8.00
#